data_AF-A0A2C9LP65-F1
#
_entry.id   AF-A0A2C9LP65-F1
#
_cell.length_a   1.000
_cell.length_b   1.000
_cell.length_c   1.000
_cell.angle_alpha   90.00
_cell.angle_beta   90.00
_cell.angle_gamma   90.00
#
_symmetry.space_group_name_H-M   'P 1'
#
loop_
_entity.id
_entity.type
_entity.pdbx_description
1 polymer ?
#
loop_
_entity_poly.entity_id
_entity_poly.type
_entity_poly.pdbx_seq_one_letter_code
_entity_poly.pdbx_strand_id
1 'polypeptide(L)'
;MSWTGIDWTGIDWTGTDWTGIDWTGIDWTGTDWTGTDWTGIDWTGTDWTGTDWTGTDMTRIDWTGTDWTGIDWTGTDWTGTDWTGTDRTRIDWTGTDWTGIDWTGTDWTGIDWTGTDWTGTDWTGTDQTGTDWTGIDWTGIDCAS
;
A
#
# COMPACT_ATOMS: atom_id res chain seq x y z
N MET A 1 -9.85 -2.50 -16.38
CA MET A 1 -10.43 -1.27 -16.95
C MET A 1 -9.40 -0.18 -16.79
N SER A 2 -8.87 0.37 -17.89
CA SER A 2 -7.66 1.18 -17.79
C SER A 2 -7.90 2.68 -17.73
N TRP A 3 -7.10 3.35 -16.92
CA TRP A 3 -6.97 4.80 -16.80
C TRP A 3 -5.50 5.19 -16.91
N THR A 4 -5.20 6.27 -17.63
CA THR A 4 -3.80 6.68 -17.89
C THR A 4 -3.62 8.19 -17.90
N GLY A 5 -2.59 8.72 -17.24
CA GLY A 5 -2.17 10.13 -17.33
C GLY A 5 -3.15 11.12 -16.69
N ILE A 6 -3.52 10.89 -15.43
CA ILE A 6 -4.53 11.69 -14.70
C ILE A 6 -3.98 12.14 -13.34
N ASP A 7 -4.14 13.42 -13.03
CA ASP A 7 -3.94 14.02 -11.71
C ASP A 7 -5.29 14.11 -10.98
N TRP A 8 -5.34 13.56 -9.78
CA TRP A 8 -6.47 13.64 -8.85
C TRP A 8 -6.04 14.32 -7.55
N THR A 9 -6.41 15.60 -7.42
CA THR A 9 -6.13 16.41 -6.22
C THR A 9 -7.41 16.69 -5.42
N GLY A 10 -7.41 16.44 -4.10
CA GLY A 10 -8.44 16.94 -3.17
C GLY A 10 -9.77 16.18 -3.19
N ILE A 11 -9.77 14.85 -3.23
CA ILE A 11 -10.97 14.01 -3.43
C ILE A 11 -11.14 12.98 -2.29
N ASP A 12 -12.34 12.98 -1.69
CA ASP A 12 -12.87 11.98 -0.76
C ASP A 12 -13.69 10.92 -1.54
N TRP A 13 -13.35 9.65 -1.32
CA TRP A 13 -14.11 8.49 -1.75
C TRP A 13 -14.55 7.67 -0.54
N THR A 14 -15.85 7.65 -0.28
CA THR A 14 -16.46 6.89 0.82
C THR A 14 -17.41 5.81 0.29
N GLY A 15 -17.22 4.55 0.69
CA GLY A 15 -18.18 3.47 0.40
C GLY A 15 -18.22 3.01 -1.07
N THR A 16 -17.05 2.83 -1.71
CA THR A 16 -16.94 2.52 -3.14
C THR A 16 -16.18 1.23 -3.43
N ASP A 17 -16.79 0.34 -4.21
CA ASP A 17 -16.21 -0.92 -4.67
C ASP A 17 -15.51 -0.74 -6.04
N TRP A 18 -14.28 -1.22 -6.17
CA TRP A 18 -13.49 -1.19 -7.40
C TRP A 18 -12.99 -2.60 -7.75
N THR A 19 -13.11 -3.01 -9.02
CA THR A 19 -12.73 -4.39 -9.43
C THR A 19 -12.21 -4.45 -10.86
N GLY A 20 -11.05 -5.07 -11.09
CA GLY A 20 -10.48 -5.27 -12.42
C GLY A 20 -10.12 -3.94 -13.09
N ILE A 21 -9.24 -3.14 -12.49
CA ILE A 21 -8.92 -1.77 -12.91
C ILE A 21 -7.40 -1.59 -13.00
N ASP A 22 -6.95 -0.90 -14.06
CA ASP A 22 -5.56 -0.92 -14.53
C ASP A 22 -5.07 0.53 -14.69
N TRP A 23 -4.47 1.07 -13.63
CA TRP A 23 -4.08 2.48 -13.50
C TRP A 23 -2.59 2.68 -13.86
N THR A 24 -2.27 3.65 -14.72
CA THR A 24 -0.88 3.86 -15.18
C THR A 24 -0.52 5.33 -15.37
N GLY A 25 0.52 5.85 -14.71
CA GLY A 25 0.86 7.28 -14.77
C GLY A 25 -0.26 8.12 -14.16
N ILE A 26 -0.55 7.91 -12.88
CA ILE A 26 -1.66 8.54 -12.17
C ILE A 26 -1.12 9.15 -10.88
N ASP A 27 -1.43 10.42 -10.66
CA ASP A 27 -0.92 11.22 -9.56
C ASP A 27 -2.09 11.47 -8.58
N TRP A 28 -1.93 11.14 -7.31
CA TRP A 28 -2.94 11.35 -6.27
C TRP A 28 -2.39 12.25 -5.17
N THR A 29 -3.05 13.38 -4.92
CA THR A 29 -2.56 14.38 -3.94
C THR A 29 -3.68 14.88 -3.03
N GLY A 30 -3.55 14.72 -1.71
CA GLY A 30 -4.58 15.19 -0.77
C GLY A 30 -5.90 14.45 -0.96
N THR A 31 -5.89 13.12 -0.90
CA THR A 31 -7.05 12.27 -1.22
C THR A 31 -7.39 11.33 -0.07
N ASP A 32 -8.69 11.14 0.18
CA ASP A 32 -9.18 10.40 1.34
C ASP A 32 -9.99 9.19 0.85
N TRP A 33 -9.75 8.00 1.41
CA TRP A 33 -10.44 6.77 1.04
C TRP A 33 -10.99 6.08 2.30
N THR A 34 -12.31 6.04 2.45
CA THR A 34 -12.98 5.53 3.67
C THR A 34 -13.96 4.41 3.34
N GLY A 35 -13.74 3.20 3.86
CA GLY A 35 -14.67 2.09 3.65
C GLY A 35 -14.80 1.69 2.17
N THR A 36 -13.67 1.47 1.50
CA THR A 36 -13.62 1.17 0.04
C THR A 36 -12.99 -0.19 -0.22
N ASP A 37 -13.62 -0.97 -1.10
CA ASP A 37 -13.21 -2.35 -1.40
C ASP A 37 -12.49 -2.38 -2.76
N TRP A 38 -11.33 -3.02 -2.83
CA TRP A 38 -10.50 -3.13 -4.03
C TRP A 38 -10.19 -4.59 -4.34
N THR A 39 -10.44 -5.03 -5.57
CA THR A 39 -10.20 -6.43 -5.97
C THR A 39 -9.64 -6.58 -7.39
N GLY A 40 -8.42 -7.11 -7.53
CA GLY A 40 -7.80 -7.31 -8.85
C GLY A 40 -7.49 -5.97 -9.51
N ILE A 41 -6.52 -5.23 -8.96
CA ILE A 41 -6.23 -3.85 -9.37
C ILE A 41 -4.72 -3.71 -9.62
N ASP A 42 -4.38 -3.25 -10.82
CA ASP A 42 -3.01 -3.11 -11.27
C ASP A 42 -2.64 -1.62 -11.23
N TRP A 43 -1.58 -1.27 -10.51
CA TRP A 43 -1.07 0.11 -10.41
C TRP A 43 0.38 0.16 -10.90
N THR A 44 0.65 0.93 -11.96
CA THR A 44 1.97 0.97 -12.59
C THR A 44 2.47 2.40 -12.80
N GLY A 45 3.58 2.80 -12.17
CA GLY A 45 4.07 4.18 -12.31
C GLY A 45 3.06 5.20 -11.80
N THR A 46 2.67 5.11 -10.52
CA THR A 46 1.69 6.00 -9.90
C THR A 46 2.25 6.62 -8.62
N ASP A 47 1.95 7.90 -8.43
CA ASP A 47 2.55 8.76 -7.42
C ASP A 47 1.47 9.15 -6.40
N TRP A 48 1.74 8.99 -5.10
CA TRP A 48 0.81 9.28 -4.01
C TRP A 48 1.44 10.25 -3.02
N THR A 49 0.73 11.31 -2.65
CA THR A 49 1.24 12.34 -1.72
C THR A 49 0.13 12.91 -0.82
N GLY A 50 0.23 12.70 0.50
CA GLY A 50 -0.79 13.18 1.44
C GLY A 50 -2.13 12.48 1.22
N THR A 51 -2.16 11.16 1.35
CA THR A 51 -3.37 10.35 1.12
C THR A 51 -3.71 9.55 2.36
N ASP A 52 -4.96 9.63 2.79
CA ASP A 52 -5.46 8.96 4.00
C ASP A 52 -6.35 7.78 3.60
N TRP A 53 -6.08 6.59 4.17
CA TRP A 53 -6.83 5.36 3.92
C TRP A 53 -7.38 4.81 5.24
N THR A 54 -8.70 4.65 5.36
CA THR A 54 -9.37 4.22 6.60
C THR A 54 -10.41 3.13 6.35
N GLY A 55 -10.24 1.95 6.96
CA GLY A 55 -11.25 0.90 6.89
C GLY A 55 -11.42 0.29 5.49
N THR A 56 -10.33 0.09 4.75
CA THR A 56 -10.37 -0.28 3.32
C THR A 56 -9.80 -1.67 3.06
N ASP A 57 -10.50 -2.48 2.26
CA ASP A 57 -10.12 -3.86 1.95
C ASP A 57 -9.39 -3.92 0.60
N MET A 58 -8.19 -4.52 0.58
CA MET A 58 -7.29 -4.59 -0.57
C MET A 58 -6.96 -6.06 -0.90
N THR A 59 -7.62 -6.61 -1.92
CA THR A 59 -7.46 -8.02 -2.32
C THR A 59 -6.89 -8.15 -3.74
N ARG A 60 -5.78 -8.88 -3.93
CA ARG A 60 -5.17 -9.10 -5.25
C ARG A 60 -4.83 -7.77 -5.95
N ILE A 61 -3.93 -7.02 -5.35
CA ILE A 61 -3.50 -5.71 -5.84
C ILE A 61 -2.02 -5.82 -6.24
N ASP A 62 -1.67 -5.32 -7.43
CA ASP A 62 -0.34 -5.44 -8.01
C ASP A 62 0.25 -4.02 -8.15
N TRP A 63 1.22 -3.66 -7.32
CA TRP A 63 1.88 -2.35 -7.33
C TRP A 63 3.27 -2.44 -7.98
N THR A 64 3.49 -1.76 -9.09
CA THR A 64 4.75 -1.81 -9.86
C THR A 64 5.31 -0.41 -10.11
N GLY A 65 6.48 -0.10 -9.52
CA GLY A 65 7.16 1.17 -9.75
C GLY A 65 6.35 2.38 -9.27
N THR A 66 5.85 2.36 -8.04
CA THR A 66 4.95 3.38 -7.49
C THR A 66 5.57 4.09 -6.28
N ASP A 67 5.39 5.40 -6.22
CA ASP A 67 6.06 6.29 -5.27
C ASP A 67 5.06 6.84 -4.24
N TRP A 68 5.40 6.79 -2.96
CA TRP A 68 4.49 7.12 -1.86
C TRP A 68 5.15 8.07 -0.85
N THR A 69 4.53 9.23 -0.58
CA THR A 69 5.06 10.24 0.35
C THR A 69 4.00 10.81 1.30
N GLY A 70 4.10 10.51 2.61
CA GLY A 70 3.17 11.05 3.61
C GLY A 70 1.79 10.44 3.47
N ILE A 71 1.62 9.18 3.87
CA ILE A 71 0.42 8.39 3.60
C ILE A 71 0.04 7.65 4.88
N ASP A 72 -1.20 7.83 5.33
CA ASP A 72 -1.67 7.34 6.63
C ASP A 72 -2.69 6.21 6.39
N TRP A 73 -2.40 5.00 6.88
CA TRP A 73 -3.24 3.81 6.71
C TRP A 73 -3.77 3.33 8.06
N THR A 74 -5.09 3.33 8.23
CA THR A 74 -5.75 2.99 9.50
C THR A 74 -6.82 1.91 9.33
N GLY A 75 -6.62 0.74 9.96
CA GLY A 75 -7.63 -0.32 9.98
C GLY A 75 -7.92 -0.92 8.60
N THR A 76 -6.89 -1.27 7.83
CA THR A 76 -7.01 -1.70 6.43
C THR A 76 -6.48 -3.12 6.23
N ASP A 77 -7.22 -3.96 5.50
CA ASP A 77 -6.93 -5.39 5.34
C ASP A 77 -6.35 -5.69 3.96
N TRP A 78 -5.17 -6.32 3.92
CA TRP A 78 -4.43 -6.62 2.69
C TRP A 78 -4.29 -8.13 2.47
N THR A 79 -4.74 -8.63 1.32
CA THR A 79 -4.72 -10.06 0.98
C THR A 79 -4.19 -10.32 -0.44
N GLY A 80 -3.07 -11.04 -0.56
CA GLY A 80 -2.53 -11.45 -1.86
C GLY A 80 -2.02 -10.26 -2.67
N THR A 81 -1.13 -9.44 -2.12
CA THR A 81 -0.71 -8.17 -2.72
C THR A 81 0.80 -8.16 -3.00
N ASP A 82 1.16 -7.85 -4.25
CA ASP A 82 2.53 -7.90 -4.73
C ASP A 82 3.04 -6.45 -4.95
N TRP A 83 4.21 -6.11 -4.42
CA TRP A 83 4.81 -4.79 -4.52
C TRP A 83 6.22 -4.88 -5.10
N THR A 84 6.42 -4.39 -6.33
CA THR A 84 7.66 -4.51 -7.09
C THR A 84 8.24 -3.13 -7.42
N GLY A 85 9.45 -2.83 -6.94
CA GLY A 85 10.16 -1.61 -7.34
C GLY A 85 9.57 -0.30 -6.82
N THR A 86 8.95 -0.30 -5.63
CA THR A 86 8.15 0.84 -5.10
C THR A 86 8.87 1.62 -4.01
N ASP A 87 8.88 2.95 -4.08
CA ASP A 87 9.53 3.80 -3.08
C ASP A 87 8.53 4.26 -2.00
N ARG A 88 8.74 3.80 -0.76
CA ARG A 88 7.92 4.13 0.43
C ARG A 88 8.60 5.22 1.28
N THR A 89 8.00 6.40 1.45
CA THR A 89 8.55 7.46 2.31
C THR A 89 7.50 8.08 3.24
N ARG A 90 7.77 8.15 4.56
CA ARG A 90 6.85 8.76 5.55
C ARG A 90 5.46 8.13 5.50
N ILE A 91 5.37 6.84 5.80
CA ILE A 91 4.12 6.07 5.75
C ILE A 91 3.82 5.54 7.15
N ASP A 92 2.64 5.83 7.67
CA ASP A 92 2.24 5.46 9.03
C ASP A 92 1.10 4.41 8.95
N TRP A 93 1.35 3.19 9.43
CA TRP A 93 0.44 2.05 9.35
C TRP A 93 -0.08 1.67 10.74
N THR A 94 -1.37 1.90 10.98
CA THR A 94 -2.03 1.69 12.28
C THR A 94 -3.14 0.64 12.19
N GLY A 95 -2.99 -0.48 12.91
CA GLY A 95 -4.07 -1.48 13.05
C GLY A 95 -4.44 -2.21 11.76
N THR A 96 -3.45 -2.54 10.91
CA THR A 96 -3.65 -3.09 9.56
C THR A 96 -3.22 -4.56 9.46
N ASP A 97 -4.02 -5.40 8.81
CA ASP A 97 -3.76 -6.83 8.66
C ASP A 97 -3.18 -7.16 7.28
N TRP A 98 -2.18 -8.04 7.22
CA TRP A 98 -1.40 -8.34 6.01
C TRP A 98 -1.26 -9.85 5.79
N THR A 99 -1.87 -10.39 4.72
CA THR A 99 -1.87 -11.82 4.41
C THR A 99 -1.43 -12.13 2.99
N GLY A 100 -0.34 -12.90 2.81
CA GLY A 100 0.15 -13.28 1.48
C GLY A 100 0.68 -12.09 0.69
N ILE A 101 1.84 -11.55 1.09
CA ILE A 101 2.35 -10.26 0.61
C ILE A 101 3.80 -10.39 0.15
N ASP A 102 4.17 -9.74 -0.95
CA ASP A 102 5.54 -9.71 -1.49
C ASP A 102 6.04 -8.25 -1.56
N TRP A 103 7.12 -7.91 -0.84
CA TRP A 103 7.91 -6.68 -1.08
C TRP A 103 9.20 -7.06 -1.84
N THR A 104 9.22 -6.87 -3.17
CA THR A 104 10.37 -7.16 -4.04
C THR A 104 11.03 -5.87 -4.54
N GLY A 105 12.25 -5.59 -4.05
CA GLY A 105 13.10 -4.48 -4.48
C GLY A 105 12.52 -3.11 -4.14
N THR A 106 12.28 -2.82 -2.85
CA THR A 106 11.53 -1.63 -2.39
C THR A 106 12.17 -1.01 -1.16
N ASP A 107 12.23 0.32 -1.07
CA ASP A 107 12.79 1.11 0.07
C ASP A 107 11.76 2.22 0.42
N TRP A 108 11.12 2.45 1.58
CA TRP A 108 11.37 2.28 3.01
C TRP A 108 12.29 3.36 3.64
N THR A 109 11.80 4.60 3.68
CA THR A 109 12.39 5.71 4.45
C THR A 109 11.38 6.33 5.42
N GLY A 110 11.57 6.11 6.73
CA GLY A 110 10.74 6.68 7.79
C GLY A 110 9.33 6.09 7.78
N ILE A 111 9.16 4.86 8.24
CA ILE A 111 7.89 4.14 8.21
C ILE A 111 7.52 3.73 9.64
N ASP A 112 6.35 4.10 10.16
CA ASP A 112 5.83 3.62 11.45
C ASP A 112 4.87 2.45 11.20
N TRP A 113 5.06 1.37 11.93
CA TRP A 113 4.09 0.28 12.03
C TRP A 113 3.63 0.16 13.47
N THR A 114 2.33 0.30 13.70
CA THR A 114 1.74 0.30 15.04
C THR A 114 0.51 -0.61 15.09
N GLY A 115 0.67 -1.75 15.76
CA GLY A 115 -0.40 -2.73 15.99
C GLY A 115 -0.85 -3.47 14.72
N THR A 116 0.09 -3.92 13.90
CA THR A 116 -0.20 -4.59 12.61
C THR A 116 0.09 -6.10 12.67
N ASP A 117 -0.74 -6.91 12.03
CA ASP A 117 -0.62 -8.38 12.06
C ASP A 117 -0.24 -8.92 10.67
N TRP A 118 0.80 -9.76 10.61
CA TRP A 118 1.38 -10.25 9.34
C TRP A 118 1.37 -11.78 9.23
N THR A 119 0.93 -12.30 8.09
CA THR A 119 0.81 -13.73 7.81
C THR A 119 1.26 -14.08 6.38
N GLY A 120 2.40 -14.76 6.25
CA GLY A 120 2.90 -15.23 4.95
C GLY A 120 3.41 -14.07 4.08
N THR A 121 4.55 -13.50 4.45
CA THR A 121 5.13 -12.34 3.76
C THR A 121 6.54 -12.66 3.27
N ASP A 122 6.81 -12.40 1.99
CA ASP A 122 8.16 -12.48 1.42
C ASP A 122 8.75 -11.07 1.29
N TRP A 123 10.08 -11.00 1.42
CA TRP A 123 10.88 -9.78 1.40
C TRP A 123 12.13 -10.07 0.59
N THR A 124 12.16 -9.65 -0.67
CA THR A 124 13.29 -9.88 -1.58
C THR A 124 13.97 -8.56 -1.92
N GLY A 125 15.16 -8.33 -1.37
CA GLY A 125 16.00 -7.19 -1.74
C GLY A 125 15.46 -5.80 -1.36
N THR A 126 14.81 -5.66 -0.21
CA THR A 126 14.35 -4.38 0.37
C THR A 126 15.44 -3.71 1.22
N ASP A 127 15.77 -2.43 1.03
CA ASP A 127 16.43 -1.62 2.07
C ASP A 127 15.36 -1.11 3.07
N GLN A 128 15.78 -0.67 4.26
CA GLN A 128 14.90 -0.07 5.28
C GLN A 128 15.68 0.95 6.12
N THR A 129 15.28 2.23 6.07
CA THR A 129 15.89 3.29 6.88
C THR A 129 14.85 4.00 7.75
N GLY A 130 15.12 4.10 9.05
CA GLY A 130 14.22 4.77 10.00
C GLY A 130 12.83 4.12 10.12
N THR A 131 12.73 2.80 9.95
CA THR A 131 11.48 2.07 10.21
C THR A 131 11.34 1.77 11.71
N ASP A 132 10.24 2.19 12.31
CA ASP A 132 9.87 1.87 13.70
C ASP A 132 8.72 0.84 13.71
N TRP A 133 8.74 -0.05 14.70
CA TRP A 133 7.84 -1.20 14.80
C TRP A 133 7.29 -1.34 16.23
N THR A 134 5.98 -1.19 16.43
CA THR A 134 5.32 -1.28 17.74
C THR A 134 4.10 -2.22 17.72
N GLY A 135 4.01 -3.14 18.67
CA GLY A 135 2.81 -3.98 18.86
C GLY A 135 2.47 -4.98 17.74
N ILE A 136 3.45 -5.40 16.95
CA ILE A 136 3.30 -6.25 15.74
C ILE A 136 3.19 -7.74 16.09
N ASP A 137 2.32 -8.50 15.41
CA ASP A 137 2.40 -9.98 15.33
C ASP A 137 2.87 -10.44 13.93
N TRP A 138 3.59 -11.57 13.90
CA TRP A 138 4.36 -12.03 12.76
C TRP A 138 4.29 -13.56 12.61
N THR A 139 3.70 -14.05 11.52
CA THR A 139 3.70 -15.48 11.19
C THR A 139 4.12 -15.75 9.74
N GLY A 140 4.98 -16.76 9.54
CA GLY A 140 5.33 -17.25 8.20
C GLY A 140 6.07 -16.25 7.30
N ILE A 141 6.90 -15.37 7.85
CA ILE A 141 7.81 -14.53 7.04
C ILE A 141 8.89 -15.39 6.37
N ASP A 142 9.23 -15.10 5.11
CA ASP A 142 10.54 -15.42 4.52
C ASP A 142 11.26 -14.12 4.12
N CYS A 143 12.60 -14.14 4.09
CA CYS A 143 13.43 -12.98 3.78
C CYS A 143 14.63 -13.39 2.92
N ALA A 144 14.59 -13.07 1.63
CA ALA A 144 15.64 -13.36 0.67
C ALA A 144 16.56 -12.13 0.44
N SER A 145 17.88 -12.37 0.51
CA SER A 145 18.95 -11.39 0.30
C SER A 145 19.48 -11.37 -1.13
#